data_AF-A0A914G7H2-F1
#
_entry.id   AF-A0A914G7H2-F1
#
_cell.length_a   1.000
_cell.length_b   1.000
_cell.length_c   1.000
_cell.angle_alpha   90.00
_cell.angle_beta   90.00
_cell.angle_gamma   90.00
#
_symmetry.space_group_name_H-M   'P 1'
#
loop_
_entity.id
_entity.type
_entity.pdbx_description
1 polymer ?
#
loop_
_entity_poly.entity_id
_entity_poly.type
_entity_poly.pdbx_seq_one_letter_code
_entity_poly.pdbx_strand_id
1 'polypeptide(L)' 'MSDVSKKRIAIIGAGASGLPSIRHALLYDLEPVCFELTNDIGGLWRYKSENRNCKGVDRKFNLSSIYIQ' A
#
# COMPACT_ATOMS: atom_id res chain seq x y z
N MET A 1 4.57 -2.08 30.94
CA MET A 1 3.84 -1.65 29.73
C MET A 1 3.48 -2.94 28.99
N SER A 2 2.20 -3.29 28.90
CA SER A 2 1.80 -4.47 28.12
C SER A 2 2.16 -4.24 26.65
N ASP A 3 2.97 -5.11 26.06
CA ASP A 3 3.14 -5.21 24.61
C ASP A 3 1.79 -5.56 23.98
N VAL A 4 0.96 -4.54 23.73
CA VAL A 4 -0.23 -4.69 22.91
C VAL A 4 0.29 -4.87 21.49
N SER A 5 0.42 -6.13 21.07
CA SER A 5 0.75 -6.48 19.69
C SER A 5 -0.12 -5.66 18.74
N LYS A 6 0.50 -4.80 17.93
CA LYS A 6 -0.22 -3.96 16.98
C LYS A 6 -1.00 -4.86 16.04
N LYS A 7 -2.26 -4.52 15.80
CA LYS A 7 -3.09 -5.29 14.89
C LYS A 7 -2.55 -5.13 13.47
N ARG A 8 -2.20 -6.26 12.85
CA ARG A 8 -1.68 -6.32 11.49
C ARG A 8 -2.82 -6.35 10.48
N ILE A 9 -2.75 -5.51 9.46
CA ILE A 9 -3.82 -5.35 8.46
C ILE A 9 -3.24 -5.53 7.06
N ALA A 10 -3.85 -6.40 6.27
CA ALA A 10 -3.50 -6.54 4.85
C ALA A 10 -4.33 -5.56 4.01
N ILE A 11 -3.66 -4.80 3.15
CA ILE A 11 -4.29 -3.87 2.21
C ILE A 11 -3.94 -4.34 0.81
N ILE A 12 -4.96 -4.65 0.00
CA ILE A 12 -4.80 -5.18 -1.35
C ILE A 12 -5.08 -4.06 -2.36
N GLY A 13 -4.06 -3.73 -3.14
CA GLY A 13 -4.03 -2.63 -4.09
C GLY A 13 -3.48 -1.34 -3.48
N ALA A 14 -2.45 -0.75 -4.08
CA ALA A 14 -1.88 0.56 -3.72
C ALA A 14 -2.42 1.67 -4.63
N GLY A 15 -3.73 1.61 -4.95
CA GLY A 15 -4.42 2.58 -5.78
C GLY A 15 -5.00 3.77 -4.99
N ALA A 16 -5.96 4.47 -5.60
CA ALA A 16 -6.63 5.63 -5.02
C ALA A 16 -7.33 5.33 -3.68
N SER A 17 -7.79 4.10 -3.45
CA SER A 17 -8.39 3.67 -2.19
C SER A 17 -7.37 3.10 -1.21
N GLY A 18 -6.39 2.32 -1.68
CA GLY A 18 -5.41 1.65 -0.84
C GLY A 18 -4.45 2.58 -0.11
N LEU A 19 -3.96 3.63 -0.78
CA LEU A 19 -3.05 4.60 -0.17
C LEU A 19 -3.71 5.38 1.00
N PRO A 20 -4.95 5.91 0.88
CA PRO A 20 -5.68 6.45 2.03
C PRO A 20 -5.93 5.44 3.14
N SER A 21 -6.26 4.18 2.81
CA SER A 21 -6.45 3.13 3.81
C SER A 21 -5.17 2.87 4.62
N ILE A 22 -4.00 2.89 3.97
CA ILE A 22 -2.70 2.78 4.64
C ILE A 22 -2.49 3.96 5.60
N ARG A 23 -2.70 5.20 5.12
CA ARG A 23 -2.55 6.40 5.95
C ARG A 23 -3.45 6.34 7.18
N HIS A 24 -4.70 5.94 7.00
CA HIS A 24 -5.64 5.79 8.10
C HIS A 24 -5.18 4.70 9.07
N ALA A 25 -4.76 3.52 8.59
CA ALA A 25 -4.25 2.45 9.45
C ALA A 25 -3.08 2.92 10.34
N LEU A 26 -2.15 3.71 9.80
CA LEU A 26 -1.04 4.29 10.56
C LEU A 26 -1.51 5.29 11.63
N LEU A 27 -2.55 6.09 11.35
CA LEU A 27 -3.11 7.04 12.33
C LEU A 27 -3.75 6.36 13.55
N TYR A 28 -4.26 5.15 13.38
CA TYR A 28 -4.85 4.34 14.47
C TYR A 28 -3.84 3.37 15.11
N ASP A 29 -2.54 3.57 14.87
CA ASP A 29 -1.45 2.75 15.40
C ASP A 29 -1.54 1.26 15.02
N LEU A 30 -2.04 0.98 13.82
CA LEU A 30 -2.12 -0.36 13.23
C LEU A 30 -0.84 -0.65 12.44
N GLU A 31 -0.57 -1.92 12.15
CA GLU A 31 0.56 -2.35 11.30
C GLU A 31 0.04 -2.75 9.89
N PRO A 32 -0.06 -1.82 8.93
CA PRO A 32 -0.51 -2.14 7.59
C PRO A 32 0.57 -2.84 6.76
N VAL A 33 0.16 -3.83 5.99
CA VAL A 33 0.96 -4.50 4.95
C VAL A 33 0.23 -4.34 3.63
N CYS A 34 0.82 -3.58 2.71
CA CYS A 34 0.23 -3.37 1.38
C CYS A 34 0.79 -4.37 0.36
N PHE A 35 -0.12 -4.96 -0.41
CA PHE A 35 0.15 -5.81 -1.55
C PHE A 35 -0.39 -5.12 -2.80
N GLU A 36 0.47 -4.88 -3.79
CA GLU A 36 0.06 -4.34 -5.08
C GLU A 36 0.54 -5.30 -6.17
N LEU A 37 -0.35 -5.53 -7.13
CA LEU A 37 -0.10 -6.42 -8.25
C LEU A 37 0.99 -5.86 -9.14
N THR A 38 1.05 -4.54 -9.30
CA THR A 38 2.06 -3.91 -10.15
C THR A 38 3.27 -3.45 -9.35
N ASN A 39 4.32 -3.10 -10.08
CA ASN A 39 5.55 -2.65 -9.46
C ASN A 39 5.52 -1.18 -9.00
N ASP A 40 4.34 -0.57 -9.06
CA ASP A 40 4.15 0.85 -8.98
C ASP A 40 2.90 1.18 -8.17
N ILE A 41 2.95 2.28 -7.43
CA ILE A 41 1.80 2.80 -6.68
C ILE A 41 0.92 3.69 -7.55
N GLY A 42 -0.30 3.98 -7.08
CA GLY A 42 -1.25 4.88 -7.72
C GLY A 42 -2.32 4.18 -8.55
N GLY A 43 -2.20 2.87 -8.81
CA GLY A 43 -3.20 2.09 -9.53
C GLY A 43 -3.61 2.78 -10.85
N LEU A 44 -4.92 2.98 -11.05
CA LEU A 44 -5.47 3.67 -12.23
C LEU A 44 -5.08 5.16 -12.32
N TRP A 45 -4.84 5.82 -11.19
CA TRP A 45 -4.48 7.25 -11.15
C TRP A 45 -3.05 7.50 -11.64
N ARG A 46 -2.23 6.46 -11.70
CA ARG A 46 -0.93 6.54 -12.35
C ARG A 46 -1.12 6.49 -13.86
N TYR A 47 -1.11 7.67 -14.48
CA TYR A 47 -1.14 7.81 -15.94
C TYR A 47 0.02 7.02 -16.57
N LYS A 48 -0.32 6.11 -17.49
CA LYS A 48 0.64 5.38 -18.31
C LYS A 48 0.38 5.79 -19.75
N SER A 49 1.37 6.44 -20.38
CA SER A 49 1.30 6.90 -21.78
C SER A 49 1.26 5.75 -22.79
N GLU A 50 1.51 4.52 -22.35
CA GLU A 50 1.53 3.31 -23.18
C GLU A 50 0.50 2.30 -22.67
N ASN A 51 -0.34 1.79 -23.56
CA ASN A 51 -1.30 0.69 -23.33
C ASN A 51 -0.60 -0.64 -23.03
N ARG A 52 0.18 -0.70 -21.94
CA ARG A 52 0.84 -1.94 -21.51
C ARG A 52 -0.06 -2.69 -20.54
N ASN A 53 -0.59 -3.81 -21.03
CA ASN A 53 -1.21 -4.86 -20.23
C ASN A 53 -0.42 -5.07 -18.94
N CYS A 54 -1.10 -4.96 -17.80
CA CYS A 54 -0.51 -5.11 -16.48
C CYS A 54 0.07 -6.52 -16.31
N LYS A 55 1.40 -6.62 -16.25
CA LYS A 55 2.09 -7.83 -15.81
C LYS A 55 2.14 -7.77 -14.29
N GLY A 56 1.38 -8.64 -13.63
CA GLY A 56 1.36 -8.72 -12.18
C GLY A 56 2.64 -9.33 -11.62
N VAL A 57 3.26 -8.61 -10.69
CA VAL A 57 4.38 -9.03 -9.84
C VAL A 57 4.00 -8.64 -8.41
N ASP A 58 3.52 -9.60 -7.62
CA ASP A 58 3.14 -9.36 -6.23
C ASP A 58 4.38 -8.93 -5.42
N ARG A 59 4.37 -7.69 -4.91
CA ARG A 59 5.38 -7.21 -3.95
C ARG A 59 4.74 -6.67 -2.68
N LYS A 60 5.38 -7.00 -1.55
CA LYS A 60 5.15 -6.36 -0.26
C LYS A 60 5.93 -5.04 -0.23
N PHE A 61 5.23 -3.93 -0.06
CA PHE A 61 5.88 -2.65 0.20
C PHE A 61 6.09 -2.49 1.71
N ASN A 62 7.36 -2.36 2.12
CA ASN A 62 7.68 -1.97 3.49
C ASN A 62 7.60 -0.44 3.60
N LEU A 63 6.58 0.04 4.32
CA LEU A 63 6.21 1.45 4.41
C LEU A 63 7.17 2.27 5.28
N SER A 64 8.15 1.67 5.97
CA SER A 64 9.15 2.42 6.74
C SER A 64 10.11 3.24 5.87
N SER A 65 10.14 3.03 4.55
CA SER A 65 10.88 3.86 3.58
C SER A 65 9.98 4.70 2.65
N ILE A 66 8.65 4.62 2.78
CA ILE A 66 7.74 5.38 1.94
C ILE A 66 7.40 6.69 2.68
N TYR A 67 8.17 7.74 2.38
CA TYR A 67 7.79 9.11 2.73
C TYR A 67 6.62 9.51 1.83
N ILE A 68 5.40 9.46 2.37
CA ILE A 68 4.26 10.13 1.75
C ILE A 68 4.37 11.60 2.15
N GLN A 69 4.82 12.43 1.21
CA GLN A 69 4.92 13.88 1.35
C GLN A 69 3.54 14.54 1.33
#